data_AF-A0A7C6ASY5-F1
#
_entry.id   AF-A0A7C6ASY5-F1
#
_cell.length_a   1.000
_cell.length_b   1.000
_cell.length_c   1.000
_cell.angle_alpha   90.00
_cell.angle_beta   90.00
_cell.angle_gamma   90.00
#
_symmetry.space_group_name_H-M   'P 1'
#
loop_
_entity.id
_entity.type
_entity.pdbx_description
1 polymer ?
#
loop_
_entity_poly.entity_id
_entity_poly.type
_entity_poly.pdbx_seq_one_letter_code
_entity_poly.pdbx_strand_id
1 'polypeptide(L)'
;MNHKLIITPHTKVSELLEVYPELEKVLMELSPAFEKLKNPVLRRTIARFTTLKHAASIAGLKVEDVINRLRKETAQDLIQDIEGDDEFNQEPVPAWYNESEIVDRADAAEILDRGEEPVFTVLPALKNLPPGKIYLLSAPFLPAPLIEKAVSLGCRTWVSRQENGTYRIYFSKAEAQS
;
A
#
# COMPACT_ATOMS: atom_id res chain seq x y z
N MET A 1 -4.03 28.87 5.24
CA MET A 1 -4.12 27.74 4.28
C MET A 1 -3.26 26.61 4.84
N ASN A 2 -3.84 25.76 5.67
CA ASN A 2 -3.10 24.74 6.42
C ASN A 2 -3.01 23.47 5.59
N HIS A 3 -1.88 23.28 4.89
CA HIS A 3 -1.54 21.97 4.34
C HIS A 3 -1.19 21.05 5.51
N LYS A 4 -2.18 20.27 5.98
CA LYS A 4 -1.93 19.19 6.94
C LYS A 4 -1.29 18.05 6.14
N LEU A 5 0.03 17.93 6.21
CA LEU A 5 0.75 16.82 5.60
C LEU A 5 0.24 15.52 6.21
N ILE A 6 -0.33 14.64 5.39
CA ILE A 6 -0.79 13.32 5.83
C ILE A 6 0.43 12.43 6.06
N ILE A 7 0.58 11.92 7.28
CA ILE A 7 1.71 11.06 7.65
C ILE A 7 1.40 9.64 7.17
N THR A 8 2.16 9.15 6.19
CA THR A 8 2.00 7.83 5.57
C THR A 8 3.35 7.08 5.56
N PRO A 9 3.39 5.77 5.29
CA PRO A 9 4.66 5.03 5.17
C PRO A 9 5.62 5.60 4.12
N HIS A 10 5.08 6.28 3.11
CA HIS A 10 5.82 6.86 2.00
C HIS A 10 6.21 8.32 2.24
N THR A 11 5.69 8.96 3.29
CA THR A 11 6.07 10.32 3.67
C THR A 11 7.57 10.37 3.93
N LYS A 12 8.24 11.34 3.31
CA LYS A 12 9.68 11.56 3.49
C LYS A 12 9.94 12.14 4.86
N VAL A 13 11.00 11.68 5.52
CA VAL A 13 11.38 12.19 6.85
C VAL A 13 11.70 13.69 6.79
N SER A 14 12.30 14.18 5.68
CA SER A 14 12.53 15.62 5.51
C SER A 14 11.22 16.41 5.48
N GLU A 15 10.25 15.97 4.68
CA GLU A 15 8.97 16.62 4.48
C GLU A 15 8.14 16.62 5.78
N LEU A 16 8.19 15.50 6.51
CA LEU A 16 7.59 15.39 7.84
C LEU A 16 8.15 16.44 8.80
N LEU A 17 9.49 16.58 8.88
CA LEU A 17 10.14 17.49 9.82
C LEU A 17 10.15 18.95 9.36
N GLU A 18 9.83 19.22 8.09
CA GLU A 18 9.57 20.57 7.59
C GLU A 18 8.20 21.08 8.04
N VAL A 19 7.20 20.19 8.07
CA VAL A 19 5.82 20.52 8.46
C VAL A 19 5.62 20.38 9.97
N TYR A 20 6.26 19.38 10.60
CA TYR A 20 6.15 19.05 12.03
C TYR A 20 7.53 18.89 12.68
N PRO A 21 8.26 20.00 12.91
CA PRO A 21 9.59 19.96 13.52
C PRO A 21 9.59 19.34 14.93
N GLU A 22 8.47 19.39 15.65
CA GLU A 22 8.30 18.79 16.97
C GLU A 22 8.41 17.26 16.98
N LEU A 23 8.13 16.60 15.84
CA LEU A 23 8.22 15.14 15.71
C LEU A 23 9.65 14.62 15.69
N GLU A 24 10.65 15.50 15.55
CA GLU A 24 12.06 15.13 15.65
C GLU A 24 12.35 14.48 17.02
N LYS A 25 11.76 15.03 18.09
CA LYS A 25 11.92 14.48 19.44
C LYS A 25 11.31 13.08 19.56
N VAL A 26 10.15 12.87 18.94
CA VAL A 26 9.41 11.61 18.95
C VAL A 26 10.18 10.52 18.20
N LEU A 27 10.77 10.85 17.05
CA LEU A 27 11.64 9.93 16.31
C LEU A 27 12.86 9.51 17.14
N MET A 28 13.48 10.44 17.87
CA MET A 28 14.61 10.12 18.76
C MET A 28 14.20 9.23 19.94
N GLU A 29 13.00 9.41 20.49
CA GLU A 29 12.45 8.55 21.54
C GLU A 29 12.15 7.13 21.03
N LEU A 30 11.75 6.99 19.76
CA LEU A 30 11.46 5.69 19.13
C LEU A 30 12.73 4.86 18.90
N SER A 31 13.83 5.48 18.48
CA SER A 31 15.11 4.78 18.38
C SER A 31 16.30 5.75 18.34
N PRO A 32 17.41 5.44 19.02
CA PRO A 32 18.67 6.18 18.87
C PRO A 32 19.23 6.12 17.44
N ALA A 33 18.75 5.21 16.58
CA ALA A 33 19.11 5.20 15.15
C ALA A 33 18.72 6.51 14.43
N PHE A 34 17.70 7.22 14.93
CA PHE A 34 17.28 8.52 14.41
C PHE A 34 18.14 9.69 14.88
N GLU A 35 19.07 9.48 15.83
CA GLU A 35 19.97 10.51 16.34
C GLU A 35 20.89 11.09 15.26
N LYS A 36 21.21 10.29 14.22
CA LYS A 36 21.97 10.74 13.05
C LYS A 36 21.24 11.81 12.21
N LEU A 37 19.92 11.98 12.41
CA LEU A 37 19.13 13.03 11.77
C LEU A 37 19.33 14.42 12.39
N LYS A 38 19.89 14.53 13.61
CA LYS A 38 20.25 15.82 14.21
C LYS A 38 21.34 16.56 13.43
N ASN A 39 22.23 15.84 12.76
CA ASN A 39 23.32 16.46 12.02
C ASN A 39 22.74 17.14 10.76
N PRO A 40 22.79 18.48 10.64
CA PRO A 40 22.13 19.20 9.55
C PRO A 40 22.64 18.81 8.15
N VAL A 41 23.85 18.27 8.05
CA VAL A 41 24.42 17.75 6.80
C VAL A 41 23.84 16.38 6.46
N LEU A 42 23.75 15.46 7.43
CA LEU A 42 23.11 14.14 7.24
C LEU A 42 21.59 14.25 7.05
N ARG A 43 20.95 15.20 7.74
CA ARG A 43 19.54 15.56 7.58
C ARG A 43 19.22 15.95 6.13
N ARG A 44 20.07 16.76 5.49
CA ARG A 44 19.88 17.16 4.09
C ARG A 44 20.09 16.02 3.09
N THR A 45 21.01 15.10 3.37
CA THR A 45 21.42 14.07 2.41
C THR A 45 20.62 12.78 2.54
N ILE A 46 20.27 12.34 3.75
CA ILE A 46 19.59 11.05 3.99
C ILE A 46 18.08 11.24 4.16
N ALA A 47 17.63 12.25 4.92
CA ALA A 47 16.19 12.44 5.19
C ALA A 47 15.38 12.84 3.96
N ARG A 48 16.03 13.45 2.95
CA ARG A 48 15.41 13.82 1.66
C ARG A 48 15.02 12.61 0.80
N PHE A 49 15.72 11.49 0.97
CA PHE A 49 15.53 10.25 0.20
C PHE A 49 14.99 9.09 1.05
N THR A 50 14.82 9.29 2.35
CA THR A 50 14.36 8.25 3.28
C THR A 50 12.88 8.47 3.61
N THR A 51 12.04 7.49 3.27
CA THR A 51 10.63 7.44 3.70
C THR A 51 10.53 6.92 5.14
N LEU A 52 9.41 7.19 5.82
CA LEU A 52 9.17 6.67 7.16
C LEU A 52 9.27 5.13 7.22
N LYS A 53 8.82 4.44 6.17
CA LYS A 53 9.00 2.99 6.01
C LYS A 53 10.47 2.58 6.02
N HIS A 54 11.30 3.27 5.24
CA HIS A 54 12.73 2.97 5.15
C HIS A 54 13.46 3.31 6.46
N ALA A 55 13.08 4.42 7.10
CA ALA A 55 13.63 4.85 8.37
C ALA A 55 13.29 3.86 9.50
N ALA A 56 12.05 3.38 9.56
CA ALA A 56 11.61 2.34 10.50
C ALA A 56 12.39 1.03 10.28
N SER A 57 12.58 0.61 9.03
CA SER A 57 13.37 -0.59 8.70
C SER A 57 14.83 -0.49 9.16
N ILE A 58 15.47 0.66 8.99
CA ILE A 58 16.85 0.90 9.47
C ILE A 58 16.90 0.90 11.00
N ALA A 59 15.86 1.42 11.65
CA ALA A 59 15.74 1.47 13.10
C ALA A 59 15.32 0.13 13.73
N GLY A 60 15.02 -0.90 12.92
CA GLY A 60 14.51 -2.19 13.41
C GLY A 60 13.09 -2.11 13.99
N LEU A 61 12.32 -1.09 13.61
CA LEU A 61 10.97 -0.83 14.11
C LEU A 61 9.92 -1.21 13.06
N LYS A 62 8.73 -1.60 13.52
CA LYS A 62 7.57 -1.73 12.63
C LYS A 62 7.14 -0.34 12.17
N VAL A 63 6.91 -0.21 10.86
CA VAL A 63 6.49 1.07 10.26
C VAL A 63 5.15 1.58 10.82
N GLU A 64 4.24 0.66 11.13
CA GLU A 64 2.93 0.94 11.72
C GLU A 64 3.05 1.61 13.09
N ASP A 65 3.92 1.08 13.96
CA ASP A 65 4.17 1.65 15.29
C ASP A 65 4.75 3.06 15.20
N VAL A 66 5.65 3.30 14.25
CA VAL A 66 6.24 4.62 13.99
C VAL A 66 5.17 5.59 13.50
N ILE A 67 4.36 5.21 12.52
CA ILE A 67 3.31 6.08 11.95
C ILE A 67 2.25 6.42 13.00
N ASN A 68 1.75 5.41 13.72
CA ASN A 68 0.72 5.61 14.74
C ASN A 68 1.22 6.54 15.85
N ARG A 69 2.48 6.38 16.26
CA ARG A 69 3.07 7.28 17.24
C ARG A 69 3.16 8.72 16.74
N LEU A 70 3.56 8.93 15.48
CA LEU A 70 3.67 10.27 14.89
C LEU A 70 2.29 10.91 14.64
N ARG A 71 1.27 10.13 14.25
CA ARG A 71 -0.11 10.59 14.05
C ARG A 71 -0.77 11.02 15.36
N LYS A 72 -0.47 10.33 16.46
CA LYS A 72 -0.93 10.67 17.81
C LYS A 72 -0.46 12.05 18.26
N GLU A 73 0.79 12.39 17.98
CA GLU A 73 1.40 13.66 18.38
C GLU A 73 0.94 14.83 17.50
N THR A 74 0.48 14.56 16.26
CA THR A 74 -0.01 15.60 15.33
C THR A 74 -1.53 15.76 15.31
N ALA A 75 -2.23 15.12 16.25
CA ALA A 75 -3.69 15.04 16.26
C ALA A 75 -4.26 14.63 14.87
N GLN A 76 -3.54 13.73 14.19
CA GLN A 76 -4.01 13.02 12.99
C GLN A 76 -4.79 11.75 13.35
N ASP A 77 -4.84 11.38 14.63
CA ASP A 77 -5.63 10.28 15.19
C ASP A 77 -7.13 10.33 14.83
N LEU A 78 -7.67 11.51 14.49
CA LEU A 78 -9.12 11.75 14.31
C LEU A 78 -9.55 12.11 12.88
N ILE A 79 -8.69 11.95 11.87
CA ILE A 79 -9.12 11.99 10.47
C ILE A 79 -9.03 10.56 9.93
N GLN A 80 -10.10 9.80 10.22
CA GLN A 80 -10.54 8.74 9.30
C GLN A 80 -10.88 9.43 7.97
N ASP A 81 -10.45 8.82 6.87
CA ASP A 81 -10.59 9.30 5.49
C ASP A 81 -9.71 10.52 5.13
N ILE A 82 -8.55 10.24 4.52
CA ILE A 82 -8.18 10.65 3.14
C ILE A 82 -6.82 9.99 2.83
N GLU A 83 -6.88 8.93 2.02
CA GLU A 83 -5.87 8.42 1.08
C GLU A 83 -4.43 8.19 1.61
N GLY A 84 -4.18 6.98 2.10
CA GLY A 84 -2.84 6.43 2.27
C GLY A 84 -2.75 5.36 3.35
N ASP A 85 -3.16 4.14 3.00
CA ASP A 85 -2.94 2.88 3.75
C ASP A 85 -3.40 2.92 5.21
N ASP A 86 -4.71 2.98 5.43
CA ASP A 86 -5.41 2.32 6.54
C ASP A 86 -6.94 2.48 6.35
N GLU A 87 -7.48 1.74 5.37
CA GLU A 87 -8.84 1.21 5.51
C GLU A 87 -8.67 -0.28 5.80
N PHE A 88 -8.67 -0.64 7.10
CA PHE A 88 -9.08 -1.97 7.57
C PHE A 88 -10.60 -2.16 7.39
N ASN A 89 -11.15 -1.73 6.26
CA ASN A 89 -12.37 -2.27 5.74
C ASN A 89 -11.94 -3.47 4.90
N GLN A 90 -12.39 -4.66 5.27
CA GLN A 90 -12.71 -5.59 4.18
C GLN A 90 -13.64 -4.78 3.30
N GLU A 91 -13.20 -4.34 2.11
CA GLU A 91 -14.11 -3.74 1.14
C GLU A 91 -15.32 -4.68 1.12
N PRO A 92 -16.54 -4.20 1.46
CA PRO A 92 -17.68 -5.07 1.65
C PRO A 92 -17.79 -5.95 0.42
N VAL A 93 -17.88 -7.26 0.65
CA VAL A 93 -17.84 -8.26 -0.41
C VAL A 93 -18.72 -7.77 -1.56
N PRO A 94 -18.16 -7.50 -2.74
CA PRO A 94 -18.92 -6.86 -3.79
C PRO A 94 -20.09 -7.75 -4.20
N ALA A 95 -21.23 -7.17 -4.55
CA ALA A 95 -22.38 -7.94 -5.01
C ALA A 95 -22.10 -8.79 -6.26
N TRP A 96 -21.05 -8.45 -7.02
CA TRP A 96 -20.58 -9.20 -8.18
C TRP A 96 -19.63 -10.35 -7.83
N TYR A 97 -19.10 -10.40 -6.60
CA TYR A 97 -18.20 -11.46 -6.17
C TYR A 97 -18.99 -12.75 -5.89
N ASN A 98 -18.56 -13.83 -6.53
CA ASN A 98 -19.04 -15.17 -6.26
C ASN A 98 -17.87 -16.15 -6.44
N GLU A 99 -17.51 -16.88 -5.39
CA GLU A 99 -16.40 -17.84 -5.42
C GLU A 99 -16.56 -18.90 -6.53
N SER A 100 -17.81 -19.27 -6.86
CA SER A 100 -18.12 -20.25 -7.91
C SER A 100 -17.80 -19.74 -9.32
N GLU A 101 -17.69 -18.42 -9.49
CA GLU A 101 -17.39 -17.78 -10.77
C GLU A 101 -15.88 -17.59 -10.99
N ILE A 102 -15.03 -17.99 -10.04
CA ILE A 102 -13.58 -17.98 -10.20
C ILE A 102 -13.16 -19.06 -11.20
N VAL A 103 -12.76 -18.64 -12.39
CA VAL A 103 -12.38 -19.55 -13.49
C VAL A 103 -10.89 -19.80 -13.57
N ASP A 104 -10.07 -18.89 -13.04
CA ASP A 104 -8.62 -18.99 -13.13
C ASP A 104 -7.94 -18.23 -11.98
N ARG A 105 -6.70 -18.63 -11.66
CA ARG A 105 -5.92 -18.09 -10.54
C ARG A 105 -4.42 -18.04 -10.83
N ALA A 106 -3.74 -17.04 -10.28
CA ALA A 106 -2.28 -16.98 -10.27
C ALA A 106 -1.72 -16.55 -8.91
N ASP A 107 -0.47 -16.95 -8.67
CA ASP A 107 0.33 -16.50 -7.54
C ASP A 107 1.50 -15.65 -8.04
N ALA A 108 1.46 -14.36 -7.72
CA ALA A 108 2.53 -13.43 -8.09
C ALA A 108 3.85 -13.76 -7.40
N ALA A 109 3.83 -14.32 -6.19
CA ALA A 109 5.07 -14.74 -5.51
C ALA A 109 5.75 -15.86 -6.28
N GLU A 110 4.99 -16.86 -6.75
CA GLU A 110 5.55 -17.96 -7.55
C GLU A 110 6.10 -17.47 -8.89
N ILE A 111 5.38 -16.55 -9.55
CA ILE A 111 5.83 -15.97 -10.83
C ILE A 111 7.15 -15.19 -10.63
N LEU A 112 7.23 -14.39 -9.56
CA LEU A 112 8.44 -13.64 -9.24
C LEU A 112 9.61 -14.55 -8.84
N ASP A 113 9.35 -15.67 -8.14
CA ASP A 113 10.38 -16.66 -7.77
C ASP A 113 11.02 -17.31 -9.01
N ARG A 114 10.25 -17.48 -10.09
CA ARG A 114 10.72 -17.93 -11.40
C ARG A 114 11.47 -16.85 -12.20
N GLY A 115 11.54 -15.61 -11.69
CA GLY A 115 12.14 -14.46 -12.37
C GLY A 115 11.26 -13.85 -13.46
N GLU A 116 9.97 -14.14 -13.44
CA GLU A 116 8.99 -13.62 -14.39
C GLU A 116 8.21 -12.44 -13.77
N GLU A 117 7.61 -11.61 -14.62
CA GLU A 117 6.82 -10.46 -14.19
C GLU A 117 5.31 -10.80 -14.22
N PRO A 118 4.59 -10.75 -13.08
CA PRO A 118 3.17 -11.11 -12.99
C PRO A 118 2.26 -10.37 -13.98
N VAL A 119 2.65 -9.15 -14.36
CA VAL A 119 1.88 -8.34 -15.31
C VAL A 119 1.74 -9.00 -16.68
N PHE A 120 2.76 -9.75 -17.14
CA PHE A 120 2.73 -10.39 -18.44
C PHE A 120 1.87 -11.66 -18.46
N THR A 121 1.65 -12.27 -17.30
CA THR A 121 0.78 -13.45 -17.16
C THR A 121 -0.67 -13.05 -16.92
N VAL A 122 -0.89 -12.07 -16.04
CA VAL A 122 -2.24 -11.69 -15.60
C VAL A 122 -2.97 -10.87 -16.66
N LEU A 123 -2.33 -9.89 -17.32
CA LEU A 123 -3.03 -9.03 -18.28
C LEU A 123 -3.64 -9.79 -19.49
N PRO A 124 -2.95 -10.76 -20.12
CA PRO A 124 -3.58 -11.60 -21.15
C PRO A 124 -4.77 -12.41 -20.63
N ALA A 125 -4.67 -12.95 -19.42
CA ALA A 125 -5.78 -13.68 -18.79
C ALA A 125 -6.99 -12.76 -18.58
N LEU A 126 -6.78 -11.54 -18.06
CA LEU A 126 -7.84 -10.55 -17.90
C LEU A 126 -8.46 -10.11 -19.23
N LYS A 127 -7.67 -9.98 -20.30
CA LYS A 127 -8.20 -9.68 -21.64
C LYS A 127 -9.13 -10.77 -22.16
N ASN A 128 -8.83 -12.03 -21.90
CA ASN A 128 -9.65 -13.18 -22.32
C ASN A 128 -10.72 -13.58 -21.29
N LEU A 129 -10.76 -12.92 -20.13
CA LEU A 129 -11.74 -13.20 -19.08
C LEU A 129 -13.17 -12.99 -19.61
N PRO A 130 -14.04 -14.03 -19.55
CA PRO A 130 -15.43 -13.90 -19.96
C PRO A 130 -16.20 -12.93 -19.04
N PRO A 131 -17.24 -12.24 -19.54
CA PRO A 131 -18.10 -11.41 -18.70
C PRO A 131 -18.74 -12.25 -17.57
N GLY A 132 -18.82 -11.67 -16.37
CA GLY A 132 -19.36 -12.36 -15.19
C GLY A 132 -18.42 -13.38 -14.52
N LYS A 133 -17.30 -13.74 -15.17
CA LYS A 133 -16.28 -14.62 -14.58
C LYS A 133 -15.22 -13.83 -13.82
N ILE A 134 -14.61 -14.49 -12.84
CA ILE A 134 -13.64 -13.90 -11.91
C ILE A 134 -12.26 -14.54 -12.11
N TYR A 135 -11.23 -13.70 -12.10
CA TYR A 135 -9.83 -14.10 -12.01
C TYR A 135 -9.28 -13.74 -10.63
N LEU A 136 -8.58 -14.66 -9.98
CA LEU A 136 -7.96 -14.43 -8.66
C LEU A 136 -6.43 -14.33 -8.78
N LEU A 137 -5.86 -13.23 -8.30
CA LEU A 137 -4.42 -13.08 -8.10
C LEU A 137 -4.10 -13.08 -6.61
N SER A 138 -3.21 -13.96 -6.18
CA SER A 138 -2.56 -13.86 -4.87
C SER A 138 -1.24 -13.12 -5.03
N ALA A 139 -0.93 -12.19 -4.13
CA ALA A 139 0.30 -11.43 -4.18
C ALA A 139 0.88 -11.15 -2.78
N PRO A 140 2.21 -11.15 -2.63
CA PRO A 140 2.86 -10.84 -1.35
C PRO A 140 2.83 -9.33 -1.01
N PHE A 141 2.46 -8.48 -1.96
CA PHE A 141 2.25 -7.04 -1.80
C PHE A 141 1.19 -6.57 -2.82
N LEU A 142 0.58 -5.40 -2.56
CA LEU A 142 -0.45 -4.84 -3.44
C LEU A 142 0.14 -4.39 -4.79
N PRO A 143 -0.25 -4.98 -5.93
CA PRO A 143 0.32 -4.62 -7.22
C PRO A 143 -0.46 -3.48 -7.87
N ALA A 144 -0.35 -2.26 -7.33
CA ALA A 144 -1.09 -1.08 -7.81
C ALA A 144 -1.03 -0.87 -9.35
N PRO A 145 0.15 -0.97 -10.01
CA PRO A 145 0.22 -0.81 -11.47
C PRO A 145 -0.57 -1.86 -12.27
N LEU A 146 -0.74 -3.06 -11.71
CA LEU A 146 -1.51 -4.14 -12.33
C LEU A 146 -3.01 -3.87 -12.18
N ILE A 147 -3.43 -3.40 -11.00
CA ILE A 147 -4.82 -3.01 -10.72
C ILE A 147 -5.24 -1.86 -11.65
N GLU A 148 -4.44 -0.80 -11.76
CA GLU A 148 -4.70 0.32 -12.66
C GLU A 148 -4.86 -0.11 -14.13
N LYS A 149 -3.98 -1.00 -14.59
CA LYS A 149 -4.08 -1.58 -15.94
C LYS A 149 -5.32 -2.44 -16.11
N ALA A 150 -5.71 -3.21 -15.11
CA ALA A 150 -6.93 -4.01 -15.15
C ALA A 150 -8.19 -3.14 -15.23
N VAL A 151 -8.25 -2.06 -14.44
CA VAL A 151 -9.34 -1.06 -14.49
C VAL A 151 -9.40 -0.41 -15.88
N SER A 152 -8.25 -0.07 -16.47
CA SER A 152 -8.16 0.47 -17.84
C SER A 152 -8.65 -0.52 -18.91
N LEU A 153 -8.67 -1.83 -18.62
CA LEU A 153 -9.23 -2.88 -19.47
C LEU A 153 -10.74 -3.10 -19.23
N GLY A 154 -11.38 -2.29 -18.39
CA GLY A 154 -12.81 -2.41 -18.04
C GLY A 154 -13.10 -3.47 -16.98
N CYS A 155 -12.08 -3.91 -16.23
CA CYS A 155 -12.29 -4.85 -15.12
C CYS A 155 -12.69 -4.10 -13.85
N ARG A 156 -13.64 -4.67 -13.12
CA ARG A 156 -13.90 -4.40 -11.70
C ARG A 156 -12.88 -5.17 -10.89
N THR A 157 -12.37 -4.54 -9.83
CA THR A 157 -11.37 -5.13 -8.95
C THR A 157 -11.87 -5.10 -7.51
N TRP A 158 -11.53 -6.13 -6.76
CA TRP A 158 -11.73 -6.18 -5.31
C TRP A 158 -10.48 -6.73 -4.66
N VAL A 159 -10.04 -6.10 -3.57
CA VAL A 159 -8.84 -6.51 -2.85
C VAL A 159 -9.22 -6.97 -1.45
N SER A 160 -8.81 -8.19 -1.11
CA SER A 160 -8.98 -8.78 0.22
C SER A 160 -7.63 -9.15 0.80
N ARG A 161 -7.22 -8.44 1.85
CA ARG A 161 -6.01 -8.76 2.61
C ARG A 161 -6.29 -9.93 3.56
N GLN A 162 -5.40 -10.91 3.56
CA GLN A 162 -5.47 -12.08 4.42
C GLN A 162 -4.65 -11.85 5.71
N GLU A 163 -4.98 -12.55 6.81
CA GLU A 163 -4.28 -12.42 8.10
C GLU A 163 -2.77 -12.74 8.02
N ASN A 164 -2.38 -13.61 7.09
CA ASN A 164 -0.98 -13.98 6.85
C ASN A 164 -0.18 -12.91 6.06
N GLY A 165 -0.79 -11.76 5.75
CA GLY A 165 -0.16 -10.67 5.00
C GLY A 165 -0.23 -10.83 3.47
N THR A 166 -0.81 -11.92 2.96
CA THR A 166 -1.05 -12.10 1.52
C THR A 166 -2.24 -11.26 1.05
N TYR A 167 -2.14 -10.68 -0.14
CA TYR A 167 -3.24 -9.98 -0.79
C TYR A 167 -3.93 -10.90 -1.79
N ARG A 168 -5.25 -11.00 -1.74
CA ARG A 168 -6.08 -11.61 -2.79
C ARG A 168 -6.75 -10.50 -3.58
N ILE A 169 -6.43 -10.42 -4.87
CA ILE A 169 -7.02 -9.45 -5.79
C ILE A 169 -7.93 -10.22 -6.74
N TYR A 170 -9.20 -9.85 -6.78
CA TYR A 170 -10.21 -10.43 -7.65
C TYR A 170 -10.50 -9.45 -8.78
N PHE A 171 -10.51 -9.96 -10.01
CA PHE A 171 -10.82 -9.20 -11.21
C PHE A 171 -12.05 -9.79 -11.88
N SER A 172 -13.01 -8.96 -12.26
CA SER A 172 -14.20 -9.38 -13.01
C SER A 172 -14.48 -8.39 -14.12
N LYS A 173 -14.98 -8.86 -15.27
CA LYS A 173 -15.59 -7.96 -16.25
C LYS A 173 -17.07 -7.80 -15.96
N ALA A 174 -17.58 -6.57 -16.15
CA ALA A 174 -19.00 -6.33 -16.17
C ALA A 174 -19.66 -7.17 -17.29
N GLU A 175 -20.82 -7.75 -17.02
CA GLU A 175 -21.67 -8.25 -18.09
C GLU A 175 -22.01 -7.09 -19.03
N ALA A 176 -21.80 -7.29 -20.33
CA ALA A 176 -22.27 -6.34 -21.32
C ALA A 176 -23.80 -6.35 -21.25
N GLN A 177 -24.38 -5.30 -20.65
CA GLN A 177 -25.81 -5.05 -20.77
C GLN A 177 -26.11 -4.90 -22.26
N SER A 178 -26.75 -5.93 -22.83
CA SER A 178 -27.32 -5.89 -24.18
C SER A 178 -28.61 -5.10 -24.20
#